data_AF-A0A3R6RW39-F1
#
_entry.id   AF-A0A3R6RW39-F1
#
_cell.length_a   1.000
_cell.length_b   1.000
_cell.length_c   1.000
_cell.angle_alpha   90.00
_cell.angle_beta   90.00
_cell.angle_gamma   90.00
#
_symmetry.space_group_name_H-M   'P 1'
#
loop_
_entity.id
_entity.type
_entity.pdbx_description
1 polymer ?
#
loop_
_entity_poly.entity_id
_entity_poly.type
_entity_poly.pdbx_seq_one_letter_code
_entity_poly.pdbx_strand_id
1 'polypeptide(L)'
;MFTAKELKNIDAGYFSVIASGGCTLTIQSKNTGHCWHILLQEYPHFRSCLIYHTHHRGTPYHEHGHGATLSGCLGQIRNHDACWLSRKSRRKPHKEVRP
;
A
#
# COMPACT_ATOMS: atom_id res chain seq x y z
N MET A 1 5.24 -6.70 17.26
CA MET A 1 5.91 -6.91 15.97
C MET A 1 4.98 -7.67 15.01
N PHE A 2 5.14 -7.51 13.70
CA PHE A 2 4.48 -8.35 12.70
C PHE A 2 4.96 -9.79 12.82
N THR A 3 4.03 -10.73 12.81
CA THR A 3 4.33 -12.15 12.88
C THR A 3 4.74 -12.70 11.52
N ALA A 4 5.52 -13.79 11.52
CA ALA A 4 5.85 -14.48 10.26
C ALA A 4 4.61 -14.96 9.50
N LYS A 5 3.52 -15.30 10.20
CA LYS A 5 2.25 -15.69 9.60
C LYS A 5 1.60 -14.52 8.86
N GLU A 6 1.57 -13.33 9.47
CA GLU A 6 1.05 -12.12 8.83
C GLU A 6 1.86 -11.76 7.59
N LEU A 7 3.19 -11.84 7.65
CA LEU A 7 4.06 -11.55 6.50
C LEU A 7 3.88 -12.58 5.37
N LYS A 8 3.73 -13.87 5.70
CA LYS A 8 3.45 -14.93 4.71
C LYS A 8 2.09 -14.79 4.02
N ASN A 9 1.12 -14.12 4.67
CA ASN A 9 -0.20 -13.86 4.11
C ASN A 9 -0.23 -12.67 3.14
N ILE A 10 0.90 -11.96 2.97
CA ILE A 10 1.00 -10.92 1.95
C ILE A 10 0.95 -11.60 0.58
N ASP A 11 -0.04 -11.20 -0.21
CA ASP A 11 -0.20 -11.66 -1.58
C ASP A 11 0.99 -11.20 -2.45
N ALA A 12 1.92 -12.12 -2.67
CA ALA A 12 3.11 -11.89 -3.49
C ALA A 12 2.78 -11.67 -4.97
N GLY A 13 1.57 -12.00 -5.44
CA GLY A 13 1.09 -11.67 -6.77
C GLY A 13 0.71 -10.19 -6.90
N TYR A 14 0.18 -9.60 -5.83
CA TYR A 14 -0.26 -8.20 -5.80
C TYR A 14 0.85 -7.23 -5.32
N PHE A 15 1.60 -7.63 -4.29
CA PHE A 15 2.59 -6.79 -3.62
C PHE A 15 4.00 -7.34 -3.79
N SER A 16 4.96 -6.45 -3.97
CA SER A 16 6.39 -6.73 -3.80
C SER A 16 6.81 -6.26 -2.42
N VAL A 17 7.32 -7.15 -1.57
CA VAL A 17 7.95 -6.76 -0.30
C VAL A 17 9.34 -6.19 -0.61
N ILE A 18 9.55 -4.92 -0.23
CA ILE A 18 10.84 -4.24 -0.40
C ILE A 18 11.70 -4.44 0.85
N ALA A 19 11.11 -4.27 2.03
CA ALA A 19 11.78 -4.42 3.29
C ALA A 19 10.78 -4.79 4.39
N SER A 20 11.21 -5.62 5.33
CA SER A 20 10.44 -5.96 6.53
C SER A 20 11.36 -5.93 7.75
N GLY A 21 10.98 -5.18 8.77
CA GLY A 21 11.56 -5.19 10.10
C GLY A 21 10.49 -5.48 11.13
N GLY A 22 10.86 -5.83 12.37
CA GLY A 22 9.91 -6.33 13.38
C GLY A 22 8.59 -5.54 13.48
N CYS A 23 8.63 -4.20 13.48
CA CYS A 23 7.43 -3.35 13.52
C CYS A 23 7.18 -2.58 12.21
N THR A 24 7.92 -2.84 11.15
CA THR A 24 7.82 -2.05 9.90
C THR A 24 7.75 -2.94 8.69
N LEU A 25 6.93 -2.53 7.72
CA LEU A 25 6.79 -3.24 6.45
C LEU A 25 6.74 -2.23 5.32
N THR A 26 7.64 -2.37 4.35
CA THR A 26 7.63 -1.58 3.13
C THR A 26 7.28 -2.47 1.96
N ILE A 27 6.21 -2.14 1.25
CA ILE A 27 5.71 -2.88 0.09
C ILE A 27 5.48 -1.93 -1.08
N GLN A 28 5.52 -2.48 -2.28
CA GLN A 28 5.10 -1.79 -3.50
C GLN A 28 3.93 -2.53 -4.11
N SER A 29 2.90 -1.79 -4.52
CA SER A 29 1.84 -2.34 -5.35
C SER A 29 2.37 -2.60 -6.76
N LYS A 30 2.23 -3.82 -7.26
CA LYS A 30 2.62 -4.16 -8.63
C LYS A 30 1.65 -3.56 -9.66
N ASN A 31 0.44 -3.22 -9.26
CA ASN A 31 -0.58 -2.69 -10.16
C ASN A 31 -0.42 -1.18 -10.42
N THR A 32 0.04 -0.42 -9.42
CA THR A 32 0.15 1.04 -9.51
C THR A 32 1.59 1.55 -9.46
N GLY A 33 2.52 0.74 -8.97
CA GLY A 33 3.91 1.13 -8.69
C GLY A 33 4.08 1.98 -7.43
N HIS A 34 2.98 2.30 -6.73
CA HIS A 34 3.03 3.09 -5.51
C HIS A 34 3.70 2.32 -4.38
N CYS A 35 4.45 3.05 -3.57
CA CYS A 35 5.16 2.50 -2.43
C CYS A 35 4.41 2.84 -1.14
N TRP A 36 4.37 1.86 -0.25
CA TRP A 36 3.64 1.89 0.98
C TRP A 36 4.54 1.47 2.12
N HIS A 37 4.49 2.21 3.21
CA HIS A 37 5.21 1.90 4.43
C HIS A 37 4.21 1.76 5.57
N ILE A 38 4.23 0.64 6.25
CA ILE A 38 3.32 0.32 7.35
C ILE A 38 4.14 0.22 8.62
N LEU A 39 3.79 1.05 9.61
CA LEU A 39 4.40 1.07 10.93
C LEU A 39 3.42 0.50 11.96
N LEU A 40 3.78 -0.63 12.56
CA LEU A 40 3.08 -1.21 13.70
C LEU A 40 3.48 -0.49 14.98
N GLN A 41 2.49 0.08 15.66
CA GLN A 41 2.56 0.62 17.00
C GLN A 41 1.84 -0.32 17.95
N GLU A 42 2.55 -0.80 18.97
CA GLU A 42 1.98 -1.65 20.01
C GLU A 42 1.79 -0.83 21.28
N TYR A 43 0.55 -0.80 21.76
CA TYR A 43 0.14 -0.17 23.00
C TYR A 43 -0.23 -1.27 24.02
N PRO A 44 -0.33 -0.95 25.32
CA PRO A 44 -0.63 -1.95 26.36
C PRO A 44 -1.91 -2.77 26.13
N HIS A 45 -2.91 -2.17 25.45
CA HIS A 45 -4.22 -2.79 25.27
C HIS A 45 -4.61 -3.04 23.80
N PHE A 46 -3.87 -2.48 22.85
CA PHE A 46 -4.22 -2.58 21.43
C PHE A 46 -3.01 -2.36 20.53
N ARG A 47 -3.20 -2.58 19.23
CA ARG A 47 -2.20 -2.30 18.19
C ARG A 47 -2.80 -1.39 17.14
N SER A 48 -1.96 -0.55 16.56
CA SER A 48 -2.31 0.31 15.42
C SER A 48 -1.24 0.16 14.34
N CYS A 49 -1.64 0.13 13.09
CA CYS A 49 -0.77 0.10 11.92
C CYS A 49 -0.97 1.41 11.17
N LEU A 50 -0.01 2.33 11.28
CA LEU A 50 0.01 3.55 10.49
C LEU A 50 0.44 3.25 9.06
N ILE A 51 -0.24 3.82 8.09
CA ILE A 51 -0.02 3.62 6.66
C ILE A 51 0.51 4.92 6.07
N TYR A 52 1.72 4.85 5.53
CA TYR A 52 2.34 5.91 4.77
C TYR A 52 2.41 5.53 3.29
N HIS A 53 2.35 6.52 2.43
CA HIS A 53 2.24 6.34 0.99
C HIS A 53 3.10 7.33 0.22
N THR A 54 3.64 6.87 -0.90
CA THR A 54 4.19 7.72 -1.95
C THR A 54 3.87 7.15 -3.33
N HIS A 55 3.56 8.02 -4.27
CA HIS A 55 3.30 7.64 -5.67
C HIS A 55 4.56 7.18 -6.40
N HIS A 56 5.73 7.70 -6.00
CA HIS A 56 7.01 7.45 -6.67
C HIS A 56 8.09 7.10 -5.64
N ARG A 57 9.02 6.21 -6.04
CA ARG A 57 10.22 5.95 -5.23
C ARG A 57 11.09 7.20 -5.22
N GLY A 58 11.61 7.57 -4.06
CA GLY A 58 12.46 8.74 -3.88
C GLY A 58 11.71 10.03 -3.54
N THR A 59 10.38 10.06 -3.60
CA THR A 59 9.60 11.19 -3.08
C THR A 59 9.18 10.94 -1.62
N PRO A 60 8.99 12.00 -0.81
CA PRO A 60 8.58 11.87 0.57
C PRO A 60 7.28 11.09 0.73
N TYR A 61 7.23 10.27 1.78
CA TYR A 61 6.01 9.60 2.18
C TYR A 61 5.09 10.57 2.92
N HIS A 62 3.79 10.46 2.67
CA HIS A 62 2.76 11.15 3.45
C HIS A 62 1.90 10.12 4.18
N GLU A 63 1.32 10.53 5.29
CA GLU A 63 0.34 9.72 6.01
C GLU A 63 -0.91 9.52 5.15
N HIS A 64 -1.32 8.27 4.99
CA HIS A 64 -2.51 7.89 4.25
C HIS A 64 -3.68 7.57 5.20
N GLY A 65 -3.38 6.87 6.30
CA GLY A 65 -4.37 6.44 7.26
C GLY A 65 -3.82 5.40 8.22
N HIS A 66 -4.70 4.63 8.86
CA HIS A 66 -4.30 3.61 9.82
C HIS A 66 -5.27 2.42 9.85
N GLY A 67 -4.87 1.33 10.47
CA GLY A 67 -5.72 0.15 10.69
C GLY A 67 -5.29 -0.67 11.90
N ALA A 68 -6.16 -1.53 12.43
CA ALA A 68 -5.82 -2.36 13.60
C ALA A 68 -4.97 -3.59 13.26
N THR A 69 -4.99 -4.05 11.99
CA THR A 69 -4.31 -5.26 11.54
C THR A 69 -3.63 -5.05 10.20
N LEU A 70 -2.58 -5.84 9.92
CA LEU A 70 -1.89 -5.80 8.62
C LEU A 70 -2.86 -6.08 7.47
N SER A 71 -3.73 -7.08 7.62
CA SER A 71 -4.73 -7.42 6.58
C SER A 71 -5.68 -6.26 6.28
N GLY A 72 -6.10 -5.50 7.31
CA GLY A 72 -6.91 -4.30 7.14
C GLY A 72 -6.18 -3.23 6.34
N CYS A 73 -4.90 -2.99 6.64
CA CYS A 73 -4.07 -2.05 5.89
C CYS A 73 -3.90 -2.47 4.42
N LEU A 74 -3.64 -3.76 4.16
CA LEU A 74 -3.53 -4.28 2.78
C LEU A 74 -4.84 -4.09 1.99
N GLY A 75 -6.00 -4.24 2.63
CA GLY A 75 -7.30 -3.95 2.03
C GLY A 75 -7.48 -2.48 1.66
N GLN A 76 -7.09 -1.55 2.54
CA GLN A 76 -7.11 -0.11 2.25
C GLN A 76 -6.23 0.24 1.05
N ILE A 77 -5.03 -0.35 0.98
CA ILE A 77 -4.11 -0.16 -0.16
C ILE A 77 -4.74 -0.66 -1.47
N ARG A 78 -5.36 -1.85 -1.48
CA ARG A 78 -6.06 -2.37 -2.67
C ARG A 78 -7.18 -1.45 -3.13
N ASN A 79 -7.96 -0.90 -2.20
CA ASN A 79 -9.02 0.06 -2.52
C ASN A 79 -8.47 1.36 -3.11
N HIS A 80 -7.38 1.88 -2.54
CA HIS A 80 -6.69 3.04 -3.09
C HIS A 80 -6.21 2.79 -4.52
N ASP A 81 -5.58 1.64 -4.76
CA ASP A 81 -5.09 1.25 -6.09
C ASP A 81 -6.24 1.12 -7.10
N ALA A 82 -7.36 0.49 -6.72
CA ALA A 82 -8.54 0.39 -7.57
C ALA A 82 -9.09 1.76 -7.97
N CYS A 83 -9.15 2.69 -7.01
CA CYS A 83 -9.56 4.08 -7.27
C CYS A 83 -8.59 4.79 -8.21
N TRP A 84 -7.28 4.64 -7.99
CA TRP A 84 -6.25 5.24 -8.83
C TRP A 84 -6.29 4.71 -10.28
N LEU A 85 -6.41 3.39 -10.46
CA LEU A 85 -6.52 2.76 -11.77
C LEU A 85 -7.79 3.20 -12.51
N SER A 86 -8.91 3.29 -11.81
CA SER A 86 -10.17 3.79 -12.36
C SER A 86 -10.08 5.27 -12.79
N ARG A 87 -9.31 6.09 -12.06
CA ARG A 87 -9.06 7.49 -12.44
C ARG A 87 -8.13 7.59 -13.65
N LYS A 88 -7.12 6.72 -13.75
CA LYS A 88 -6.23 6.66 -14.92
C LYS A 88 -6.96 6.23 -16.20
N SER A 89 -7.86 5.26 -16.12
CA SER A 89 -8.64 4.82 -17.30
C SER A 89 -9.54 5.93 -17.83
N ARG A 90 -10.17 6.71 -16.95
CA ARG A 90 -10.98 7.89 -17.30
C ARG A 90 -10.19 9.06 -17.89
N ARG A 91 -8.88 9.12 -17.64
CA ARG A 91 -7.98 10.17 -18.12
C ARG A 91 -7.33 9.86 -19.47
N LYS A 92 -7.66 8.74 -20.14
CA LYS A 92 -7.14 8.48 -21.48
C LYS A 92 -7.56 9.64 -22.41
N PRO A 93 -6.60 10.30 -23.10
CA PRO A 93 -6.95 11.36 -24.03
C PRO A 93 -7.81 10.75 -25.15
N HIS A 94 -8.84 11.49 -25.54
CA HIS A 94 -9.61 11.24 -26.75
C HIS A 94 -8.59 11.03 -27.88
N LYS A 95 -8.41 9.80 -28.38
CA LYS A 95 -7.57 9.60 -29.57
C LYS A 95 -8.26 10.38 -30.68
N GLU A 96 -7.59 11.43 -31.15
CA GLU A 96 -7.96 12.18 -32.34
C GLU A 96 -8.09 11.17 -33.49
N VAL A 97 -9.31 10.92 -33.94
CA VAL A 97 -9.58 10.16 -35.16
C VAL A 97 -9.25 11.12 -36.30
N ARG A 98 -8.05 10.99 -36.88
CA ARG A 98 -7.72 11.68 -38.13
C ARG A 98 -8.13 10.79 -39.31
N PRO A 99 -9.01 11.24 -40.22
CA PRO A 99 -9.01 10.77 -41.60
C PRO A 99 -7.76 11.29 -42.35
#